data_AF-G9MFZ8-F1
#
_entry.id   AF-G9MFZ8-F1
#
_cell.length_a   1.000
_cell.length_b   1.000
_cell.length_c   1.000
_cell.angle_alpha   90.00
_cell.angle_beta   90.00
_cell.angle_gamma   90.00
#
_symmetry.space_group_name_H-M   'P 1'
#
loop_
_entity.id
_entity.type
_entity.pdbx_description
1 polymer ?
#
loop_
_entity_poly.entity_id
_entity_poly.type
_entity_poly.pdbx_seq_one_letter_code
_entity_poly.pdbx_strand_id
1 'polypeptide(L)'
;MNRLPPEIVDAILLQCVEAGPKNSVLDLRLVCRTFDRILKPYGCRTLELEFSRLSKTRRTTSRGRPRTDALQTVGYHCKSLYIDLMVLRDEMEVDFLSAVFARVPLMLDFCQSLQNLYCMGEMSFTEHEYYETVEALLFNCRSVERLRLSLPFQLVGRYCNAATIILANTFKALASRPEEDSASMKVLVLENVTDIAICHLWMNPLDVMNIMRTVVVLEHLVIALRRHETDPPRVSMFGSCFWNIIEHAQQLATLCIVGMEHDDRPPRGLKQTRSYQMPIDEWRARVLPPPRIMLDNLTCLELKRVEISPNVFQRLAETCGALMEELYLNEVYLKTEQSRDWNENSKKVLWVGMANQRPQEDDSWMAMMVRCTMPNLRICRASFLAYDLYIRDDVNTTPEFDLFDPCGLARSLSQRFVEVVMGIRQPPTPDGELVEYLPQDSREDYLLHRLTDRPRVVRVTDYDTNAYQIAVENTTSGWQKSIDGVFTNCNPNTLEELNFIAEKARQGMGEIHGGHNHRTAGNGRANETTHNHSATQADHPTEDRPSNDQSSLQ
;
A
#
# COMPACT_ATOMS: atom_id res chain seq x y z
N MET A 1 -27.68 -31.73 -20.58
CA MET A 1 -26.24 -32.04 -20.50
C MET A 1 -25.88 -33.36 -21.17
N ASN A 2 -26.40 -34.52 -20.77
CA ASN A 2 -25.99 -35.83 -21.32
C ASN A 2 -26.26 -36.09 -22.82
N ARG A 3 -26.93 -35.16 -23.51
CA ARG A 3 -27.18 -35.19 -24.96
C ARG A 3 -26.32 -34.17 -25.72
N LEU A 4 -25.57 -33.33 -25.02
CA LEU A 4 -24.69 -32.34 -25.62
C LEU A 4 -23.36 -33.02 -25.98
N PRO A 5 -22.72 -32.61 -27.08
CA PRO A 5 -21.33 -32.95 -27.36
C PRO A 5 -20.41 -32.56 -26.18
N PRO A 6 -19.38 -33.37 -25.87
CA PRO A 6 -18.43 -33.07 -24.79
C PRO A 6 -17.82 -31.67 -24.88
N GLU A 7 -17.53 -31.20 -26.09
CA GLU A 7 -16.91 -29.90 -26.35
C GLU A 7 -17.84 -28.75 -25.92
N ILE A 8 -19.15 -28.92 -26.10
CA ILE A 8 -20.14 -27.92 -25.65
C ILE A 8 -20.23 -27.92 -24.12
N VAL A 9 -20.15 -29.09 -23.49
CA VAL A 9 -20.13 -29.18 -22.03
C VAL A 9 -18.87 -28.50 -21.47
N ASP A 10 -17.70 -28.76 -22.05
CA ASP A 10 -16.45 -28.13 -21.66
C ASP A 10 -16.54 -26.59 -21.80
N ALA A 11 -17.03 -26.09 -22.94
CA ALA A 11 -17.21 -24.66 -23.17
C ALA A 11 -18.17 -23.99 -22.17
N ILE A 12 -19.30 -24.64 -21.85
CA ILE A 12 -20.24 -24.14 -20.84
C ILE A 12 -19.56 -24.04 -19.47
N LEU A 13 -18.80 -25.07 -19.09
CA LEU A 13 -18.13 -25.11 -17.79
C LEU A 13 -16.99 -24.08 -17.70
N LEU A 14 -16.23 -23.87 -18.77
CA LEU A 14 -15.23 -22.81 -18.86
C LEU A 14 -15.87 -21.42 -18.75
N GLN A 15 -17.02 -21.19 -19.39
CA GLN A 15 -17.76 -19.94 -19.23
C GLN A 15 -18.19 -19.71 -17.77
N CYS A 16 -18.55 -20.78 -17.04
CA CYS A 16 -18.84 -20.69 -15.60
C CYS A 16 -17.60 -20.35 -14.76
N VAL A 17 -16.40 -20.76 -15.20
CA VAL A 17 -15.13 -20.37 -14.55
C VAL A 17 -14.84 -18.89 -14.77
N GLU A 18 -15.01 -18.40 -16.00
CA GLU A 18 -14.74 -17.00 -16.36
C GLU A 18 -15.74 -16.01 -15.74
N ALA A 19 -17.02 -16.38 -15.68
CA ALA A 19 -18.09 -15.48 -15.24
C ALA A 19 -18.52 -15.67 -13.77
N GLY A 20 -18.24 -16.84 -13.19
CA GLY A 20 -18.78 -17.26 -11.90
C GLY A 20 -17.81 -17.11 -10.73
N PRO A 21 -18.30 -16.94 -9.49
CA PRO A 21 -17.46 -16.97 -8.31
C PRO A 21 -16.94 -18.39 -8.06
N LYS A 22 -15.75 -18.51 -7.46
CA LYS A 22 -15.07 -19.78 -7.18
C LYS A 22 -15.96 -20.79 -6.46
N ASN A 23 -16.75 -20.36 -5.46
CA ASN A 23 -17.61 -21.26 -4.69
C ASN A 23 -18.67 -21.93 -5.58
N SER A 24 -19.27 -21.21 -6.53
CA SER A 24 -20.20 -21.80 -7.49
C SER A 24 -19.53 -22.84 -8.38
N VAL A 25 -18.28 -22.60 -8.79
CA VAL A 25 -17.48 -23.59 -9.54
C VAL A 25 -17.19 -24.83 -8.68
N LEU A 26 -16.88 -24.64 -7.39
CA LEU A 26 -16.68 -25.74 -6.45
C LEU A 26 -17.95 -26.58 -6.25
N ASP A 27 -19.11 -25.95 -6.18
CA ASP A 27 -20.40 -26.66 -6.08
C ASP A 27 -20.71 -27.43 -7.37
N LEU A 28 -20.45 -26.84 -8.54
CA LEU A 28 -20.67 -27.50 -9.84
C LEU A 28 -19.83 -28.77 -9.99
N ARG A 29 -18.64 -28.86 -9.38
CA ARG A 29 -17.82 -30.08 -9.39
C ARG A 29 -18.55 -31.29 -8.80
N LEU A 30 -19.46 -31.06 -7.86
CA LEU A 30 -20.18 -32.14 -7.18
C LEU A 30 -21.33 -32.73 -8.02
N VAL A 31 -21.66 -32.12 -9.16
CA VAL A 31 -22.77 -32.57 -10.02
C VAL A 31 -22.49 -33.95 -10.62
N CYS A 32 -21.30 -34.17 -11.19
CA CYS A 32 -20.89 -35.47 -11.72
C CYS A 32 -19.36 -35.56 -11.94
N ARG A 33 -18.86 -36.78 -12.21
CA ARG A 33 -17.42 -37.03 -12.45
C ARG A 33 -16.81 -36.19 -13.58
N THR A 34 -17.57 -35.95 -14.65
CA THR A 34 -17.11 -35.14 -15.78
C THR A 34 -16.89 -33.69 -15.36
N PHE A 35 -17.83 -33.11 -14.61
CA PHE A 35 -17.72 -31.75 -14.10
C PHE A 35 -16.54 -31.63 -13.14
N ASP A 36 -16.37 -32.58 -12.20
CA ASP A 36 -15.21 -32.59 -11.31
C ASP A 36 -13.91 -32.62 -12.12
N ARG A 37 -13.78 -33.51 -13.11
CA ARG A 37 -12.57 -33.61 -13.93
C ARG A 37 -12.23 -32.30 -14.64
N ILE A 38 -13.22 -31.59 -15.19
CA ILE A 38 -13.03 -30.36 -15.97
C ILE A 38 -12.76 -29.16 -15.06
N LEU A 39 -13.53 -29.00 -13.98
CA LEU A 39 -13.49 -27.82 -13.14
C LEU A 39 -12.44 -27.87 -12.02
N LYS A 40 -12.02 -29.07 -11.59
CA LYS A 40 -11.05 -29.24 -10.50
C LYS A 40 -9.71 -28.53 -10.73
N PRO A 41 -9.10 -28.55 -11.94
CA PRO A 41 -7.89 -27.78 -12.23
C PRO A 41 -8.03 -26.27 -12.04
N TYR A 42 -9.24 -25.72 -12.14
CA TYR A 42 -9.53 -24.30 -11.94
C TYR A 42 -9.93 -24.03 -10.48
N GLY A 43 -10.93 -24.74 -9.96
CA GLY A 43 -11.46 -24.53 -8.61
C GLY A 43 -10.46 -24.84 -7.49
N CYS A 44 -9.54 -25.78 -7.72
CA CYS A 44 -8.47 -26.14 -6.77
C CYS A 44 -7.11 -25.51 -7.09
N ARG A 45 -7.04 -24.58 -8.05
CA ARG A 45 -5.78 -23.94 -8.45
C ARG A 45 -5.15 -23.11 -7.34
N THR A 46 -6.00 -22.43 -6.57
CA THR A 46 -5.60 -21.64 -5.40
C THR A 46 -6.14 -22.29 -4.13
N LEU A 47 -5.27 -22.53 -3.16
CA LEU A 47 -5.66 -22.85 -1.80
C LEU A 47 -5.68 -21.58 -0.95
N GLU A 48 -6.71 -21.45 -0.12
CA GLU A 48 -6.90 -20.30 0.75
C GLU A 48 -6.85 -20.76 2.21
N LEU A 49 -5.89 -20.21 2.96
CA LEU A 49 -5.69 -20.43 4.38
C LEU A 49 -6.04 -19.14 5.12
N GLU A 50 -7.26 -19.10 5.64
CA GLU A 50 -7.79 -17.99 6.42
C GLU A 50 -7.49 -18.19 7.91
N PHE A 51 -7.38 -17.09 8.67
CA PHE A 51 -7.26 -17.11 10.13
C PHE A 51 -8.24 -18.09 10.81
N SER A 52 -9.51 -18.04 10.38
CA SER A 52 -10.60 -18.88 10.89
C SER A 52 -10.31 -20.38 10.80
N ARG A 53 -9.55 -20.82 9.78
CA ARG A 53 -9.20 -22.23 9.55
C ARG A 53 -8.08 -22.74 10.45
N LEU A 54 -7.32 -21.84 11.07
CA LEU A 54 -6.24 -22.17 12.00
C LEU A 54 -6.75 -22.20 13.45
N SER A 55 -7.68 -21.29 13.77
CA SER A 55 -8.27 -21.13 15.09
C SER A 55 -8.89 -22.43 15.62
N LYS A 56 -8.68 -22.74 16.90
CA LYS A 56 -9.30 -23.89 17.59
C LYS A 56 -10.75 -23.63 18.02
N THR A 57 -11.19 -22.38 18.00
CA THR A 57 -12.48 -22.00 18.59
C THR A 57 -13.64 -22.18 17.60
N ARG A 58 -14.76 -22.76 18.07
CA ARG A 58 -15.97 -23.00 17.24
C ARG A 58 -16.68 -21.74 16.73
N ARG A 59 -16.51 -20.59 17.41
CA ARG A 59 -17.08 -19.31 16.96
C ARG A 59 -16.43 -18.80 15.67
N THR A 60 -15.15 -19.09 15.47
CA THR A 60 -14.39 -18.74 14.26
C THR A 60 -14.38 -19.89 13.24
N THR A 61 -14.47 -21.15 13.68
CA THR A 61 -14.49 -22.33 12.80
C THR A 61 -15.90 -22.82 12.45
N SER A 62 -16.56 -22.18 11.48
CA SER A 62 -17.64 -22.85 10.73
C SER A 62 -17.09 -23.93 9.77
N ARG A 63 -15.79 -23.81 9.43
CA ARG A 63 -15.04 -24.69 8.52
C ARG A 63 -13.83 -25.23 9.28
N GLY A 64 -13.69 -26.56 9.35
CA GLY A 64 -12.61 -27.21 10.10
C GLY A 64 -11.22 -26.95 9.51
N ARG A 65 -10.17 -27.30 10.29
CA ARG A 65 -8.76 -27.24 9.87
C ARG A 65 -8.53 -27.97 8.52
N PRO A 66 -7.54 -27.53 7.72
CA PRO A 66 -7.16 -28.24 6.51
C PRO A 66 -6.91 -29.72 6.80
N ARG A 67 -7.57 -30.62 6.06
CA ARG A 67 -7.37 -32.05 6.23
C ARG A 67 -6.31 -32.54 5.25
N THR A 68 -5.28 -33.22 5.76
CA THR A 68 -4.12 -33.66 4.97
C THR A 68 -4.50 -34.65 3.87
N ASP A 69 -5.48 -35.52 4.13
CA ASP A 69 -6.04 -36.46 3.15
C ASP A 69 -6.63 -35.73 1.93
N ALA A 70 -7.37 -34.65 2.15
CA ALA A 70 -7.91 -33.84 1.07
C ALA A 70 -6.78 -33.18 0.26
N LEU A 71 -5.74 -32.67 0.92
CA LEU A 71 -4.57 -32.07 0.25
C LEU A 71 -3.86 -33.06 -0.67
N GLN A 72 -3.70 -34.31 -0.26
CA GLN A 72 -3.11 -35.36 -1.11
C GLN A 72 -3.90 -35.59 -2.40
N THR A 73 -5.22 -35.33 -2.41
CA THR A 73 -6.08 -35.54 -3.58
C THR A 73 -6.22 -34.34 -4.51
N VAL A 74 -5.86 -33.14 -4.05
CA VAL A 74 -6.03 -31.88 -4.82
C VAL A 74 -4.72 -31.11 -5.01
N GLY A 75 -3.67 -31.44 -4.25
CA GLY A 75 -2.44 -30.67 -4.18
C GLY A 75 -1.69 -30.54 -5.50
N TYR A 76 -1.81 -31.52 -6.40
CA TYR A 76 -1.22 -31.46 -7.75
C TYR A 76 -1.92 -30.47 -8.69
N HIS A 77 -3.13 -30.00 -8.36
CA HIS A 77 -3.78 -28.89 -9.08
C HIS A 77 -3.41 -27.52 -8.49
N CYS A 78 -2.90 -27.50 -7.26
CA CYS A 78 -2.60 -26.26 -6.55
C CYS A 78 -1.33 -25.61 -7.10
N LYS A 79 -1.48 -24.42 -7.68
CA LYS A 79 -0.39 -23.59 -8.20
C LYS A 79 -0.19 -22.30 -7.42
N SER A 80 -1.18 -21.92 -6.61
CA SER A 80 -1.14 -20.70 -5.84
C SER A 80 -1.63 -20.93 -4.41
N LEU A 81 -1.00 -20.24 -3.47
CA LEU A 81 -1.41 -20.23 -2.07
C LEU A 81 -1.78 -18.79 -1.68
N TYR A 82 -2.92 -18.63 -1.03
CA TYR A 82 -3.34 -17.38 -0.42
C TYR A 82 -3.47 -17.60 1.09
N ILE A 83 -2.68 -16.87 1.88
CA ILE A 83 -2.74 -16.89 3.34
C ILE A 83 -3.27 -15.54 3.80
N ASP A 84 -4.42 -15.53 4.47
CA ASP A 84 -5.05 -14.32 4.98
C ASP A 84 -5.11 -14.34 6.51
N LEU A 85 -4.27 -13.50 7.12
CA LEU A 85 -4.13 -13.35 8.56
C LEU A 85 -4.39 -11.91 8.99
N MET A 86 -5.08 -11.09 8.18
CA MET A 86 -5.28 -9.68 8.51
C MET A 86 -5.99 -9.46 9.84
N VAL A 87 -6.88 -10.40 10.24
CA VAL A 87 -7.64 -10.31 11.50
C VAL A 87 -6.80 -10.65 12.74
N LEU A 88 -5.70 -11.39 12.60
CA LEU A 88 -4.79 -11.72 13.71
C LEU A 88 -4.29 -10.44 14.39
N ARG A 89 -4.27 -10.44 15.73
CA ARG A 89 -3.83 -9.32 16.58
C ARG A 89 -2.47 -9.58 17.19
N ASP A 90 -1.78 -8.50 17.48
CA ASP A 90 -0.60 -8.54 18.34
C ASP A 90 -1.02 -8.50 19.82
N GLU A 91 -0.42 -9.34 20.66
CA GLU A 91 -0.73 -9.36 22.09
C GLU A 91 -0.47 -7.99 22.75
N MET A 92 0.60 -7.30 22.36
CA MET A 92 0.92 -5.98 22.90
C MET A 92 -0.07 -4.90 22.44
N GLU A 93 -0.66 -5.05 21.26
CA GLU A 93 -1.75 -4.20 20.79
C GLU A 93 -3.00 -4.39 21.66
N VAL A 94 -3.34 -5.65 21.99
CA VAL A 94 -4.50 -5.97 22.84
C VAL A 94 -4.28 -5.52 24.28
N ASP A 95 -3.08 -5.67 24.82
CA ASP A 95 -2.71 -5.14 26.15
C ASP A 95 -2.83 -3.62 26.21
N PHE A 96 -2.37 -2.93 25.16
CA PHE A 96 -2.54 -1.48 25.04
C PHE A 96 -4.02 -1.08 25.02
N LEU A 97 -4.85 -1.74 24.19
CA LEU A 97 -6.29 -1.48 24.14
C LEU A 97 -6.96 -1.78 25.48
N SER A 98 -6.56 -2.85 26.16
CA SER A 98 -7.04 -3.20 27.51
C SER A 98 -6.72 -2.13 28.54
N ALA A 99 -5.51 -1.57 28.49
CA ALA A 99 -5.11 -0.47 29.36
C ALA A 99 -5.91 0.81 29.07
N VAL A 100 -6.11 1.15 27.79
CA VAL A 100 -6.91 2.32 27.38
C VAL A 100 -8.38 2.16 27.80
N PHE A 101 -8.95 0.98 27.63
CA PHE A 101 -10.35 0.69 27.95
C PHE A 101 -10.60 0.22 29.39
N ALA A 102 -9.58 0.22 30.26
CA ALA A 102 -9.71 -0.25 31.65
C ALA A 102 -10.84 0.43 32.45
N ARG A 103 -11.26 1.63 32.04
CA ARG A 103 -12.34 2.42 32.66
C ARG A 103 -13.69 2.29 31.97
N VAL A 104 -13.81 1.45 30.94
CA VAL A 104 -15.02 1.27 30.14
C VAL A 104 -15.50 -0.18 30.30
N PRO A 105 -16.42 -0.46 31.25
CA PRO A 105 -16.80 -1.84 31.58
C PRO A 105 -17.34 -2.65 30.39
N LEU A 106 -18.04 -1.99 29.45
CA LEU A 106 -18.57 -2.63 28.24
C LEU A 106 -17.47 -3.16 27.30
N MET A 107 -16.22 -2.69 27.45
CA MET A 107 -15.09 -3.09 26.63
C MET A 107 -14.26 -4.23 27.23
N LEU A 108 -14.52 -4.65 28.48
CA LEU A 108 -13.80 -5.75 29.13
C LEU A 108 -13.95 -7.07 28.35
N ASP A 109 -15.20 -7.44 28.02
CA ASP A 109 -15.49 -8.65 27.26
C ASP A 109 -14.90 -8.60 25.85
N PHE A 110 -14.86 -7.41 25.25
CA PHE A 110 -14.24 -7.19 23.94
C PHE A 110 -12.74 -7.44 23.98
N CYS A 111 -12.00 -6.84 24.93
CA CYS A 111 -10.56 -7.03 25.05
C CYS A 111 -10.21 -8.49 25.38
N GLN A 112 -10.97 -9.14 26.25
CA GLN A 112 -10.81 -10.58 26.52
C GLN A 112 -11.07 -11.43 25.27
N SER A 113 -12.05 -11.04 24.45
CA SER A 113 -12.33 -11.70 23.18
C SER A 113 -11.18 -11.51 22.19
N LEU A 114 -10.61 -10.30 22.09
CA LEU A 114 -9.40 -10.05 21.28
C LEU A 114 -8.25 -10.95 21.69
N GLN A 115 -7.94 -10.99 22.98
CA GLN A 115 -6.84 -11.77 23.52
C GLN A 115 -7.02 -13.27 23.25
N ASN A 116 -8.21 -13.81 23.53
CA ASN A 116 -8.44 -15.25 23.48
C ASN A 116 -8.70 -15.77 22.06
N LEU A 117 -9.36 -14.98 21.21
CA LEU A 117 -9.84 -15.44 19.91
C LEU A 117 -8.97 -14.98 18.75
N TYR A 118 -8.24 -13.87 18.91
CA TYR A 118 -7.56 -13.19 17.79
C TYR A 118 -6.06 -12.97 18.00
N CYS A 119 -5.48 -13.22 19.18
CA CYS A 119 -4.01 -13.31 19.36
C CYS A 119 -3.53 -14.75 19.10
N MET A 120 -2.26 -14.97 18.78
CA MET A 120 -1.69 -16.32 18.74
C MET A 120 -1.61 -16.89 20.17
N GLY A 121 -2.05 -18.14 20.35
CA GLY A 121 -2.09 -18.78 21.65
C GLY A 121 -2.87 -20.09 21.65
N GLU A 122 -3.07 -20.67 22.82
CA GLU A 122 -3.67 -22.00 22.95
C GLU A 122 -5.15 -22.07 22.52
N MET A 123 -5.88 -20.96 22.60
CA MET A 123 -7.30 -20.87 22.23
C MET A 123 -7.53 -20.61 20.73
N SER A 124 -6.54 -20.05 20.04
CA SER A 124 -6.53 -19.77 18.62
C SER A 124 -5.61 -20.77 17.90
N PHE A 125 -4.36 -20.41 17.64
CA PHE A 125 -3.27 -21.27 17.21
C PHE A 125 -1.94 -20.69 17.68
N THR A 126 -0.96 -21.54 17.90
CA THR A 126 0.41 -21.12 18.27
C THR A 126 1.27 -20.87 17.03
N GLU A 127 2.42 -20.21 17.21
CA GLU A 127 3.44 -20.06 16.16
C GLU A 127 3.83 -21.40 15.53
N HIS A 128 4.04 -22.42 16.38
CA HIS A 128 4.43 -23.75 15.93
C HIS A 128 3.33 -24.40 15.08
N GLU A 129 2.06 -24.32 15.51
CA GLU A 129 0.92 -24.83 14.74
C GLU A 129 0.76 -24.13 13.39
N TYR A 130 1.04 -22.82 13.33
CA TYR A 130 1.06 -22.07 12.07
C TYR A 130 2.12 -22.62 11.12
N TYR A 131 3.37 -22.73 11.58
CA TYR A 131 4.48 -23.25 10.79
C TYR A 131 4.19 -24.66 10.26
N GLU A 132 3.77 -25.58 11.13
CA GLU A 132 3.46 -26.97 10.73
C GLU A 132 2.33 -27.02 9.68
N THR A 133 1.31 -26.17 9.82
CA THR A 133 0.20 -26.12 8.85
C THR A 133 0.67 -25.64 7.48
N VAL A 134 1.48 -24.59 7.43
CA VAL A 134 2.01 -24.04 6.17
C VAL A 134 2.99 -25.02 5.53
N GLU A 135 3.88 -25.63 6.32
CA GLU A 135 4.81 -26.66 5.86
C GLU A 135 4.06 -27.86 5.28
N ALA A 136 3.04 -28.37 5.97
CA ALA A 136 2.20 -29.46 5.49
C ALA A 136 1.46 -29.10 4.18
N LEU A 137 0.96 -27.87 4.06
CA LEU A 137 0.33 -27.38 2.83
C LEU A 137 1.31 -27.40 1.66
N LEU A 138 2.50 -26.82 1.85
CA LEU A 138 3.53 -26.74 0.81
C LEU A 138 4.09 -28.12 0.44
N PHE A 139 4.22 -29.02 1.41
CA PHE A 139 4.66 -30.40 1.18
C PHE A 139 3.68 -31.16 0.28
N ASN A 140 2.37 -31.02 0.52
CA ASN A 140 1.33 -31.68 -0.28
C ASN A 140 1.04 -30.95 -1.60
N CYS A 141 1.34 -29.65 -1.69
CA CYS A 141 1.06 -28.80 -2.85
C CYS A 141 2.37 -28.36 -3.54
N ARG A 142 3.13 -29.33 -4.04
CA ARG A 142 4.49 -29.10 -4.56
C ARG A 142 4.55 -28.15 -5.76
N SER A 143 3.46 -28.04 -6.53
CA SER A 143 3.35 -27.18 -7.71
C SER A 143 3.04 -25.70 -7.41
N VAL A 144 2.99 -25.31 -6.14
CA VAL A 144 2.81 -23.90 -5.76
C VAL A 144 3.99 -23.06 -6.23
N GLU A 145 3.71 -22.11 -7.12
CA GLU A 145 4.67 -21.17 -7.71
C GLU A 145 4.29 -19.70 -7.41
N ARG A 146 3.13 -19.47 -6.79
CA ARG A 146 2.60 -18.14 -6.44
C ARG A 146 2.13 -18.12 -5.00
N LEU A 147 2.50 -17.09 -4.26
CA LEU A 147 2.05 -16.86 -2.89
C LEU A 147 1.49 -15.45 -2.75
N ARG A 148 0.31 -15.34 -2.14
CA ARG A 148 -0.19 -14.10 -1.55
C ARG A 148 -0.29 -14.27 -0.04
N LEU A 149 0.32 -13.34 0.71
CA LEU A 149 0.33 -13.32 2.16
C LEU A 149 -0.18 -11.97 2.65
N SER A 150 -1.37 -11.96 3.25
CA SER A 150 -1.92 -10.78 3.91
C SER A 150 -1.60 -10.83 5.40
N LEU A 151 -0.64 -10.00 5.82
CA LEU A 151 -0.17 -9.95 7.19
C LEU A 151 -1.18 -9.26 8.12
N PRO A 152 -1.08 -9.49 9.45
CA PRO A 152 -1.88 -8.83 10.47
C PRO A 152 -2.04 -7.32 10.26
N PHE A 153 -3.27 -6.83 10.19
CA PHE A 153 -3.56 -5.42 10.01
C PHE A 153 -3.62 -4.73 11.38
N GLN A 154 -2.60 -3.97 11.80
CA GLN A 154 -2.65 -3.26 13.09
C GLN A 154 -3.69 -2.12 13.08
N LEU A 155 -4.50 -2.06 14.13
CA LEU A 155 -5.46 -0.98 14.39
C LEU A 155 -4.81 0.15 15.18
N VAL A 156 -4.00 -0.19 16.19
CA VAL A 156 -3.37 0.79 17.08
C VAL A 156 -1.93 0.42 17.41
N GLY A 157 -1.08 1.44 17.54
CA GLY A 157 0.31 1.28 17.95
C GLY A 157 1.24 0.89 16.80
N ARG A 158 2.42 0.40 17.17
CA ARG A 158 3.51 -0.01 16.26
C ARG A 158 3.92 -1.48 16.50
N TYR A 159 3.02 -2.27 17.09
CA TYR A 159 3.32 -3.63 17.57
C TYR A 159 3.20 -4.64 16.44
N CYS A 160 4.34 -5.20 15.99
CA CYS A 160 4.41 -6.04 14.81
C CYS A 160 4.97 -7.44 15.06
N ASN A 161 4.97 -7.92 16.30
CA ASN A 161 5.52 -9.24 16.62
C ASN A 161 4.76 -10.33 15.88
N ALA A 162 3.42 -10.28 15.88
CA ALA A 162 2.61 -11.25 15.13
C ALA A 162 2.94 -11.23 13.63
N ALA A 163 3.02 -10.05 13.02
CA ALA A 163 3.37 -9.93 11.60
C ALA A 163 4.79 -10.44 11.30
N THR A 164 5.75 -10.18 12.19
CA THR A 164 7.15 -10.64 12.07
C THR A 164 7.21 -12.17 12.13
N ILE A 165 6.56 -12.78 13.13
CA ILE A 165 6.51 -14.24 13.33
C ILE A 165 5.88 -14.94 12.12
N ILE A 166 4.75 -14.44 11.63
CA ILE A 166 4.07 -14.99 10.47
C ILE A 166 4.94 -14.90 9.23
N LEU A 167 5.56 -13.74 8.97
CA LEU A 167 6.41 -13.54 7.81
C LEU A 167 7.66 -14.44 7.86
N ALA A 168 8.35 -14.49 9.01
CA ALA A 168 9.50 -15.37 9.26
C ALA A 168 9.17 -16.84 8.99
N ASN A 169 8.11 -17.36 9.63
CA ASN A 169 7.74 -18.77 9.52
C ASN A 169 7.22 -19.13 8.12
N THR A 170 6.62 -18.18 7.40
CA THR A 170 6.23 -18.39 6.01
C THR A 170 7.46 -18.53 5.11
N PHE A 171 8.45 -17.64 5.23
CA PHE A 171 9.70 -17.76 4.49
C PHE A 171 10.48 -19.03 4.86
N LYS A 172 10.50 -19.39 6.15
CA LYS A 172 11.09 -20.65 6.62
C LYS A 172 10.43 -21.86 5.96
N ALA A 173 9.10 -21.92 5.91
CA ALA A 173 8.38 -23.02 5.30
C ALA A 173 8.60 -23.09 3.78
N LEU A 174 8.71 -21.94 3.10
CA LEU A 174 9.05 -21.87 1.67
C LEU A 174 10.48 -22.34 1.39
N ALA A 175 11.44 -21.90 2.20
CA ALA A 175 12.85 -22.28 2.08
C ALA A 175 13.10 -23.76 2.39
N SER A 176 12.27 -24.39 3.22
CA SER A 176 12.33 -25.82 3.56
C SER A 176 11.76 -26.75 2.48
N ARG A 177 11.22 -26.23 1.37
CA ARG A 177 10.64 -27.06 0.31
C ARG A 177 11.71 -27.93 -0.36
N PRO A 178 11.42 -29.20 -0.71
CA PRO A 178 12.36 -30.06 -1.43
C PRO A 178 12.71 -29.48 -2.80
N GLU A 179 13.99 -29.23 -3.09
CA GLU A 179 14.45 -28.56 -4.31
C GLU A 179 14.18 -29.37 -5.59
N GLU A 180 14.29 -30.70 -5.54
CA GLU A 180 14.18 -31.57 -6.72
C GLU A 180 12.75 -31.67 -7.27
N ASP A 181 11.75 -31.59 -6.39
CA ASP A 181 10.35 -31.91 -6.71
C ASP A 181 9.39 -30.70 -6.60
N SER A 182 9.85 -29.56 -6.07
CA SER A 182 8.99 -28.39 -5.82
C SER A 182 9.13 -27.35 -6.92
N ALA A 183 8.00 -26.76 -7.32
CA ALA A 183 8.00 -25.62 -8.23
C ALA A 183 8.66 -24.40 -7.57
N SER A 184 9.50 -23.69 -8.33
CA SER A 184 10.09 -22.42 -7.93
C SER A 184 9.03 -21.34 -7.65
N MET A 185 9.28 -20.48 -6.66
CA MET A 185 8.37 -19.37 -6.32
C MET A 185 8.57 -18.20 -7.29
N LYS A 186 7.66 -18.05 -8.26
CA LYS A 186 7.73 -17.01 -9.31
C LYS A 186 7.00 -15.72 -8.94
N VAL A 187 5.92 -15.81 -8.16
CA VAL A 187 5.08 -14.66 -7.79
C VAL A 187 4.94 -14.55 -6.29
N LEU A 188 5.20 -13.37 -5.74
CA LEU A 188 5.06 -13.08 -4.32
C LEU A 188 4.30 -11.78 -4.13
N VAL A 189 3.18 -11.86 -3.42
CA VAL A 189 2.36 -10.72 -3.02
C VAL A 189 2.37 -10.64 -1.50
N LEU A 190 2.98 -9.61 -0.94
CA LEU A 190 3.02 -9.34 0.49
C LEU A 190 2.17 -8.11 0.80
N GLU A 191 1.18 -8.26 1.68
CA GLU A 191 0.30 -7.16 2.08
C GLU A 191 0.46 -6.83 3.55
N ASN A 192 0.31 -5.55 3.90
CA ASN A 192 0.45 -5.02 5.25
C ASN A 192 1.83 -5.27 5.88
N VAL A 193 2.89 -5.24 5.06
CA VAL A 193 4.25 -5.42 5.55
C VAL A 193 4.70 -4.17 6.30
N THR A 194 5.08 -4.32 7.56
CA THR A 194 5.61 -3.19 8.34
C THR A 194 7.11 -3.04 8.14
N ASP A 195 7.56 -1.79 8.17
CA ASP A 195 8.98 -1.43 8.21
C ASP A 195 9.73 -2.09 9.37
N ILE A 196 9.11 -2.16 10.55
CA ILE A 196 9.67 -2.81 11.74
C ILE A 196 9.82 -4.33 11.53
N ALA A 197 8.84 -5.00 10.90
CA ALA A 197 8.92 -6.45 10.65
C ALA A 197 10.07 -6.78 9.70
N ILE A 198 10.24 -6.01 8.60
CA ILE A 198 11.38 -6.19 7.69
C ILE A 198 12.71 -6.03 8.42
N CYS A 199 12.83 -4.99 9.24
CA CYS A 199 14.03 -4.76 10.05
C CYS A 199 14.33 -5.94 10.99
N HIS A 200 13.34 -6.44 11.72
CA HIS A 200 13.52 -7.56 12.65
C HIS A 200 13.96 -8.85 11.94
N LEU A 201 13.39 -9.16 10.78
CA LEU A 201 13.82 -10.31 9.98
C LEU A 201 15.29 -10.18 9.57
N TRP A 202 15.74 -8.97 9.23
CA TRP A 202 17.12 -8.73 8.83
C TRP A 202 18.14 -8.84 9.97
N MET A 203 17.69 -8.74 11.22
CA MET A 203 18.52 -8.94 12.40
C MET A 203 18.76 -10.42 12.73
N ASN A 204 17.99 -11.34 12.14
CA ASN A 204 18.14 -12.78 12.33
C ASN A 204 18.76 -13.45 11.09
N PRO A 205 19.99 -13.99 11.17
CA PRO A 205 20.66 -14.62 10.04
C PRO A 205 19.88 -15.79 9.40
N LEU A 206 19.13 -16.55 10.18
CA LEU A 206 18.32 -17.66 9.65
C LEU A 206 17.18 -17.14 8.78
N ASP A 207 16.51 -16.07 9.21
CA ASP A 207 15.41 -15.47 8.46
C ASP A 207 15.93 -14.84 7.17
N VAL A 208 17.08 -14.16 7.22
CA VAL A 208 17.75 -13.62 6.02
C VAL A 208 18.04 -14.73 5.00
N MET A 209 18.61 -15.86 5.44
CA MET A 209 18.87 -16.99 4.53
C MET A 209 17.59 -17.57 3.93
N ASN A 210 16.52 -17.70 4.73
CA ASN A 210 15.23 -18.20 4.25
C ASN A 210 14.60 -17.25 3.21
N ILE A 211 14.68 -15.94 3.44
CA ILE A 211 14.20 -14.92 2.49
C ILE A 211 15.00 -15.02 1.19
N MET A 212 16.33 -14.96 1.25
CA MET A 212 17.20 -15.01 0.07
C MET A 212 16.94 -16.25 -0.78
N ARG A 213 16.81 -17.43 -0.16
CA ARG A 213 16.51 -18.69 -0.87
C ARG A 213 15.14 -18.66 -1.55
N THR A 214 14.17 -17.96 -0.97
CA THR A 214 12.82 -17.86 -1.53
C THR A 214 12.75 -16.88 -2.69
N VAL A 215 13.41 -15.73 -2.59
CA VAL A 215 13.23 -14.63 -3.56
C VAL A 215 14.12 -14.73 -4.80
N VAL A 216 15.18 -15.54 -4.79
CA VAL A 216 16.19 -15.57 -5.88
C VAL A 216 15.64 -15.86 -7.28
N VAL A 217 14.58 -16.66 -7.37
CA VAL A 217 13.90 -17.05 -8.62
C VAL A 217 12.60 -16.26 -8.88
N LEU A 218 12.37 -15.19 -8.12
CA LEU A 218 11.14 -14.43 -8.19
C LEU A 218 11.10 -13.58 -9.45
N GLU A 219 10.02 -13.71 -10.22
CA GLU A 219 9.76 -12.95 -11.46
C GLU A 219 8.86 -11.73 -11.19
N HIS A 220 7.93 -11.86 -10.23
CA HIS A 220 6.93 -10.85 -9.91
C HIS A 220 6.83 -10.60 -8.40
N LEU A 221 7.01 -9.34 -8.00
CA LEU A 221 6.92 -8.93 -6.60
C LEU A 221 5.91 -7.80 -6.43
N VAL A 222 4.98 -7.98 -5.50
CA VAL A 222 4.10 -6.92 -5.02
C VAL A 222 4.25 -6.79 -3.50
N ILE A 223 4.59 -5.60 -3.02
CA ILE A 223 4.73 -5.32 -1.59
C ILE A 223 3.88 -4.10 -1.23
N ALA A 224 2.92 -4.29 -0.32
CA ALA A 224 2.19 -3.20 0.32
C ALA A 224 2.78 -2.89 1.70
N LEU A 225 3.40 -1.73 1.81
CA LEU A 225 4.14 -1.24 2.96
C LEU A 225 3.25 -0.40 3.89
N ARG A 226 3.40 -0.62 5.20
CA ARG A 226 2.92 0.24 6.28
C ARG A 226 4.11 0.73 7.07
N ARG A 227 4.48 2.00 7.00
CA ARG A 227 5.58 2.50 7.81
C ARG A 227 5.05 3.17 9.07
N HIS A 228 5.73 2.86 10.16
CA HIS A 228 5.43 3.34 11.48
C HIS A 228 6.63 4.08 12.08
N GLU A 229 7.82 3.83 11.55
CA GLU A 229 9.07 4.38 12.05
C GLU A 229 9.31 5.79 11.50
N THR A 230 9.72 6.66 12.40
CA THR A 230 9.94 8.08 12.13
C THR A 230 11.35 8.51 12.55
N ASP A 231 12.07 7.67 13.29
CA ASP A 231 13.45 7.89 13.69
C ASP A 231 14.41 7.70 12.48
N PRO A 232 15.18 8.73 12.08
CA PRO A 232 15.98 8.68 10.85
C PRO A 232 16.97 7.50 10.74
N PRO A 233 17.72 7.12 11.80
CA PRO A 233 18.58 5.93 11.75
C PRO A 233 17.82 4.64 11.42
N ARG A 234 16.65 4.44 12.02
CA ARG A 234 15.83 3.23 11.80
C ARG A 234 15.14 3.24 10.44
N VAL A 235 14.71 4.41 9.97
CA VAL A 235 14.19 4.57 8.59
C VAL A 235 15.28 4.24 7.56
N SER A 236 16.52 4.65 7.81
CA SER A 236 17.67 4.29 6.96
C SER A 236 17.97 2.79 6.99
N MET A 237 17.87 2.16 8.17
CA MET A 237 18.00 0.71 8.33
C MET A 237 16.91 -0.03 7.54
N PHE A 238 15.65 0.39 7.68
CA PHE A 238 14.53 -0.14 6.89
C PHE A 238 14.80 -0.04 5.39
N GLY A 239 15.22 1.13 4.91
CA GLY A 239 15.55 1.31 3.50
C GLY A 239 16.61 0.35 3.00
N SER A 240 17.63 0.08 3.82
CA SER A 240 18.67 -0.90 3.49
C SER A 240 18.10 -2.32 3.42
N CYS A 241 17.34 -2.74 4.44
CA CYS A 241 16.75 -4.08 4.51
C CYS A 241 15.73 -4.32 3.38
N PHE A 242 14.86 -3.35 3.12
CA PHE A 242 13.84 -3.42 2.08
C PHE A 242 14.45 -3.60 0.69
N TRP A 243 15.43 -2.77 0.32
CA TRP A 243 16.07 -2.88 -0.99
C TRP A 243 16.92 -4.14 -1.12
N ASN A 244 17.54 -4.63 -0.04
CA ASN A 244 18.25 -5.90 -0.08
C ASN A 244 17.32 -7.08 -0.44
N ILE A 245 16.06 -7.10 0.03
CA ILE A 245 15.10 -8.15 -0.37
C ILE A 245 14.92 -8.13 -1.90
N ILE A 246 14.75 -6.94 -2.47
CA ILE A 246 14.53 -6.75 -3.91
C ILE A 246 15.80 -7.08 -4.70
N GLU A 247 16.98 -6.73 -4.20
CA GLU A 247 18.28 -7.06 -4.81
C GLU A 247 18.47 -8.56 -4.99
N HIS A 248 18.08 -9.34 -3.99
CA HIS A 248 18.23 -10.78 -4.03
C HIS A 248 17.24 -11.44 -4.99
N ALA A 249 16.19 -10.75 -5.43
CA ALA A 249 15.28 -11.20 -6.46
C ALA A 249 15.88 -11.01 -7.86
N GLN A 250 16.91 -11.80 -8.17
CA GLN A 250 17.73 -11.63 -9.38
C GLN A 250 16.94 -11.75 -10.68
N GLN A 251 15.82 -12.47 -10.71
CA GLN A 251 14.99 -12.66 -11.91
C GLN A 251 13.79 -11.70 -11.98
N LEU A 252 13.77 -10.67 -11.14
CA LEU A 252 12.61 -9.81 -10.97
C LEU A 252 12.34 -8.97 -12.23
N ALA A 253 11.27 -9.32 -12.94
CA ALA A 253 10.81 -8.63 -14.14
C ALA A 253 9.83 -7.50 -13.82
N THR A 254 8.98 -7.70 -12.80
CA THR A 254 7.94 -6.72 -12.44
C THR A 254 7.92 -6.44 -10.94
N LEU A 255 7.88 -5.16 -10.56
CA LEU A 255 7.84 -4.70 -9.18
C LEU A 255 6.67 -3.74 -8.97
N CYS A 256 5.80 -4.04 -8.01
CA CYS A 256 4.79 -3.11 -7.51
C CYS A 256 5.03 -2.78 -6.04
N ILE A 257 5.19 -1.49 -5.74
CA ILE A 257 5.30 -0.97 -4.38
C ILE A 257 4.05 -0.15 -4.07
N VAL A 258 3.34 -0.54 -3.01
CA VAL A 258 2.14 0.15 -2.55
C VAL A 258 2.39 0.72 -1.16
N GLY A 259 2.18 2.03 -0.96
CA GLY A 259 2.14 2.62 0.38
C GLY A 259 0.72 2.60 0.95
N MET A 260 0.60 2.32 2.25
CA MET A 260 -0.69 2.18 2.95
C MET A 260 -0.93 3.28 4.01
N GLU A 261 -0.12 4.34 4.01
CA GLU A 261 -0.16 5.41 5.02
C GLU A 261 -1.22 6.51 4.77
N HIS A 262 -1.96 6.44 3.66
CA HIS A 262 -2.81 7.54 3.25
C HIS A 262 -4.23 7.46 3.84
N ASP A 263 -4.70 8.66 4.21
CA ASP A 263 -6.09 9.02 4.46
C ASP A 263 -6.97 8.52 3.29
N ASP A 264 -8.19 8.02 3.54
CA ASP A 264 -9.07 7.35 2.55
C ASP A 264 -9.51 8.25 1.35
N ARG A 265 -9.00 9.48 1.28
CA ARG A 265 -9.39 10.47 0.27
C ARG A 265 -8.35 10.52 -0.85
N PRO A 266 -8.77 10.48 -2.13
CA PRO A 266 -7.85 10.62 -3.25
C PRO A 266 -7.12 11.97 -3.19
N PRO A 267 -5.88 12.05 -3.72
CA PRO A 267 -5.04 13.24 -3.67
C PRO A 267 -5.75 14.49 -4.19
N ARG A 268 -5.68 15.59 -3.43
CA ARG A 268 -6.18 16.91 -3.87
C ARG A 268 -5.11 17.77 -4.56
N GLY A 269 -4.23 17.15 -5.34
CA GLY A 269 -3.15 17.81 -6.09
C GLY A 269 -1.98 18.34 -5.24
N LEU A 270 -2.23 19.03 -4.13
CA LEU A 270 -1.22 19.58 -3.24
C LEU A 270 -1.58 19.30 -1.77
N LYS A 271 -0.72 18.55 -1.09
CA LYS A 271 -0.72 18.37 0.36
C LYS A 271 0.28 19.36 0.95
N GLN A 272 -0.12 20.13 1.96
CA GLN A 272 0.74 21.10 2.63
C GLN A 272 0.91 20.73 4.09
N THR A 273 2.16 20.70 4.54
CA THR A 273 2.54 20.52 5.94
C THR A 273 3.35 21.74 6.35
N ARG A 274 2.97 22.37 7.47
CA ARG A 274 3.75 23.47 8.05
C ARG A 274 4.65 22.95 9.16
N SER A 275 5.76 23.64 9.40
CA SER A 275 6.75 23.30 10.44
C SER A 275 6.17 23.10 11.84
N TYR A 276 5.17 23.88 12.22
CA TYR A 276 4.50 23.75 13.52
C TYR A 276 3.56 22.54 13.61
N GLN A 277 3.21 21.90 12.48
CA GLN A 277 2.35 20.71 12.45
C GLN A 277 3.14 19.41 12.59
N MET A 278 4.35 19.37 12.03
CA MET A 278 5.19 18.18 12.00
C MET A 278 6.65 18.56 11.87
N PRO A 279 7.56 17.94 12.65
CA PRO A 279 8.99 18.10 12.44
C PRO A 279 9.43 17.66 11.05
N ILE A 280 10.39 18.37 10.46
CA ILE A 280 10.88 18.08 9.11
C ILE A 280 11.43 16.66 8.96
N ASP A 281 12.10 16.13 9.98
CA ASP A 281 12.68 14.79 9.94
C ASP A 281 11.61 13.70 9.91
N GLU A 282 10.51 13.89 10.65
CA GLU A 282 9.35 13.01 10.59
C GLU A 282 8.68 13.08 9.21
N TRP A 283 8.55 14.28 8.64
CA TRP A 283 7.98 14.45 7.31
C TRP A 283 8.87 13.80 6.23
N ARG A 284 10.20 13.90 6.33
CA ARG A 284 11.17 13.26 5.43
C ARG A 284 11.22 11.74 5.60
N ALA A 285 11.00 11.22 6.81
CA ALA A 285 10.94 9.77 7.08
C ALA A 285 9.85 9.06 6.27
N ARG A 286 8.81 9.80 5.86
CA ARG A 286 7.72 9.29 5.01
C ARG A 286 8.09 9.19 3.52
N VAL A 287 9.34 9.37 3.12
CA VAL A 287 9.77 9.17 1.73
C VAL A 287 10.08 7.69 1.47
N LEU A 288 9.70 7.16 0.31
CA LEU A 288 10.16 5.84 -0.14
C LEU A 288 11.70 5.81 -0.09
N PRO A 289 12.33 4.84 0.58
CA PRO A 289 13.79 4.85 0.72
C PRO A 289 14.46 4.77 -0.65
N PRO A 290 15.64 5.41 -0.84
CA PRO A 290 16.37 5.34 -2.11
C PRO A 290 16.88 3.92 -2.36
N PRO A 291 16.80 3.42 -3.61
CA PRO A 291 17.51 2.19 -3.98
C PRO A 291 19.01 2.40 -3.81
N ARG A 292 19.74 1.33 -3.48
CA ARG A 292 21.20 1.32 -3.34
C ARG A 292 21.89 0.37 -4.31
N ILE A 293 21.13 -0.15 -5.27
CA ILE A 293 21.43 -1.36 -6.03
C ILE A 293 21.06 -1.16 -7.50
N MET A 294 21.55 -2.03 -8.38
CA MET A 294 21.11 -2.13 -9.77
C MET A 294 20.02 -3.20 -9.89
N LEU A 295 19.02 -2.97 -10.75
CA LEU A 295 17.90 -3.91 -10.97
C LEU A 295 17.91 -4.35 -12.43
N ASP A 296 18.81 -5.29 -12.74
CA ASP A 296 19.24 -5.63 -14.11
C ASP A 296 18.23 -6.43 -14.94
N ASN A 297 17.06 -6.77 -14.38
CA ASN A 297 16.00 -7.49 -15.11
C ASN A 297 14.64 -6.80 -15.04
N LEU A 298 14.55 -5.67 -14.33
CA LEU A 298 13.28 -5.00 -14.08
C LEU A 298 12.80 -4.27 -15.33
N THR A 299 11.68 -4.71 -15.89
CA THR A 299 11.06 -4.15 -17.11
C THR A 299 9.75 -3.41 -16.80
N CYS A 300 9.13 -3.68 -15.65
CA CYS A 300 7.90 -3.01 -15.23
C CYS A 300 7.98 -2.52 -13.78
N LEU A 301 7.76 -1.23 -13.57
CA LEU A 301 7.68 -0.60 -12.26
C LEU A 301 6.30 0.04 -12.03
N GLU A 302 5.64 -0.37 -10.96
CA GLU A 302 4.39 0.21 -10.50
C GLU A 302 4.55 0.82 -9.10
N LEU A 303 4.30 2.13 -8.99
CA LEU A 303 4.30 2.86 -7.74
C LEU A 303 2.88 3.34 -7.42
N LYS A 304 2.35 2.90 -6.28
CA LYS A 304 0.99 3.24 -5.86
C LYS A 304 1.00 3.83 -4.45
N ARG A 305 0.35 4.96 -4.24
CA ARG A 305 0.13 5.51 -2.87
C ARG A 305 1.45 5.73 -2.11
N VAL A 306 2.47 6.25 -2.79
CA VAL A 306 3.80 6.47 -2.22
C VAL A 306 4.17 7.95 -2.27
N GLU A 307 4.91 8.39 -1.26
CA GLU A 307 5.56 9.69 -1.26
C GLU A 307 7.04 9.50 -1.62
N ILE A 308 7.53 10.22 -2.63
CA ILE A 308 8.87 10.05 -3.18
C ILE A 308 9.58 11.40 -3.26
N SER A 309 10.88 11.44 -2.96
CA SER A 309 11.70 12.64 -3.19
C SER A 309 12.25 12.64 -4.62
N PRO A 310 12.55 13.81 -5.21
CA PRO A 310 13.11 13.89 -6.56
C PRO A 310 14.38 13.05 -6.71
N ASN A 311 15.29 13.12 -5.73
CA ASN A 311 16.53 12.34 -5.72
C ASN A 311 16.30 10.82 -5.70
N VAL A 312 15.27 10.36 -4.98
CA VAL A 312 14.92 8.93 -4.95
C VAL A 312 14.36 8.49 -6.30
N PHE A 313 13.47 9.29 -6.90
CA PHE A 313 12.87 8.95 -8.18
C PHE A 313 13.89 8.96 -9.32
N GLN A 314 14.78 9.96 -9.33
CA GLN A 314 15.91 10.01 -10.25
C GLN A 314 16.80 8.78 -10.09
N ARG A 315 17.17 8.42 -8.85
CA ARG A 315 18.01 7.23 -8.63
C ARG A 315 17.32 5.94 -9.06
N LEU A 316 16.02 5.79 -8.83
CA LEU A 316 15.26 4.66 -9.38
C LEU A 316 15.37 4.62 -10.90
N ALA A 317 15.13 5.76 -11.55
CA ALA A 317 15.21 5.86 -13.00
C ALA A 317 16.62 5.55 -13.54
N GLU A 318 17.68 5.97 -12.86
CA GLU A 318 19.07 5.63 -13.21
C GLU A 318 19.38 4.14 -12.98
N THR A 319 18.86 3.55 -11.90
CA THR A 319 19.09 2.16 -11.50
C THR A 319 18.44 1.13 -12.43
N CYS A 320 17.24 1.39 -12.94
CA CYS A 320 16.48 0.43 -13.73
C CYS A 320 15.98 0.96 -15.08
N GLY A 321 16.20 2.23 -15.39
CA GLY A 321 15.59 2.88 -16.56
C GLY A 321 16.04 2.32 -17.90
N ALA A 322 17.27 1.82 -18.01
CA ALA A 322 17.80 1.27 -19.26
C ALA A 322 16.97 0.10 -19.81
N LEU A 323 16.33 -0.69 -18.94
CA LEU A 323 15.53 -1.86 -19.32
C LEU A 323 14.02 -1.63 -19.15
N MET A 324 13.62 -0.48 -18.63
CA MET A 324 12.22 -0.22 -18.29
C MET A 324 11.36 -0.10 -19.55
N GLU A 325 10.35 -0.97 -19.66
CA GLU A 325 9.36 -0.98 -20.74
C GLU A 325 8.02 -0.40 -20.28
N GLU A 326 7.67 -0.58 -19.00
CA GLU A 326 6.40 -0.15 -18.43
C GLU A 326 6.57 0.61 -17.11
N LEU A 327 5.94 1.78 -16.99
CA LEU A 327 5.92 2.61 -15.79
C LEU A 327 4.48 3.00 -15.44
N TYR A 328 4.04 2.60 -14.25
CA TYR A 328 2.72 2.92 -13.73
C TYR A 328 2.85 3.73 -12.44
N LEU A 329 2.28 4.94 -12.43
CA LEU A 329 2.24 5.82 -11.26
C LEU A 329 0.78 6.03 -10.86
N ASN A 330 0.43 5.82 -9.59
CA ASN A 330 -0.93 6.01 -9.11
C ASN A 330 -0.92 6.60 -7.70
N GLU A 331 -1.47 7.81 -7.52
CA GLU A 331 -1.48 8.49 -6.22
C GLU A 331 -0.05 8.67 -5.66
N VAL A 332 0.87 9.15 -6.51
CA VAL A 332 2.27 9.37 -6.15
C VAL A 332 2.50 10.85 -5.83
N TYR A 333 3.05 11.12 -4.64
CA TYR A 333 3.37 12.47 -4.18
C TYR A 333 4.87 12.75 -4.34
N LEU A 334 5.20 13.83 -5.07
CA LEU A 334 6.56 14.35 -5.10
C LEU A 334 6.78 15.26 -3.90
N LYS A 335 7.71 14.87 -3.03
CA LYS A 335 8.10 15.61 -1.83
C LYS A 335 8.97 16.80 -2.19
N THR A 336 8.61 17.96 -1.65
CA THR A 336 9.39 19.18 -1.81
C THR A 336 9.26 20.10 -0.59
N GLU A 337 10.27 20.92 -0.38
CA GLU A 337 10.35 21.90 0.70
C GLU A 337 10.28 23.30 0.08
N GLN A 338 9.80 24.25 0.87
CA GLN A 338 9.82 25.66 0.52
C GLN A 338 10.42 26.44 1.69
N SER A 339 11.54 27.11 1.42
CA SER A 339 12.23 28.01 2.34
C SER A 339 12.79 29.22 1.61
N ARG A 340 13.25 30.24 2.34
CA ARG A 340 13.80 31.46 1.72
C ARG A 340 15.10 31.16 0.98
N ASP A 341 15.89 30.23 1.51
CA ASP A 341 17.19 29.83 0.97
C ASP A 341 17.10 28.71 -0.07
N TRP A 342 15.97 28.00 -0.15
CA TRP A 342 15.80 26.89 -1.08
C TRP A 342 14.36 26.78 -1.59
N ASN A 343 14.22 26.77 -2.92
CA ASN A 343 12.94 26.55 -3.60
C ASN A 343 11.83 27.54 -3.17
N GLU A 344 12.18 28.81 -2.93
CA GLU A 344 11.26 29.85 -2.44
C GLU A 344 9.97 29.98 -3.26
N ASN A 345 10.04 29.82 -4.58
CA ASN A 345 8.91 29.90 -5.50
C ASN A 345 8.29 28.54 -5.86
N SER A 346 8.80 27.43 -5.29
CA SER A 346 8.36 26.06 -5.61
C SER A 346 8.56 25.61 -7.08
N LYS A 347 9.55 26.17 -7.79
CA LYS A 347 9.88 25.80 -9.18
C LYS A 347 11.07 24.85 -9.35
N LYS A 348 11.84 24.60 -8.28
CA LYS A 348 13.01 23.72 -8.37
C LYS A 348 12.63 22.26 -8.51
N VAL A 349 11.56 21.81 -7.86
CA VAL A 349 11.13 20.40 -7.89
C VAL A 349 9.77 20.31 -8.54
N LEU A 350 9.71 19.76 -9.75
CA LEU A 350 8.49 19.72 -10.57
C LEU A 350 8.29 18.33 -11.21
N TRP A 351 7.03 17.93 -11.38
CA TRP A 351 6.69 16.70 -12.10
C TRP A 351 6.95 16.81 -13.60
N VAL A 352 6.51 17.90 -14.23
CA VAL A 352 6.66 18.16 -15.67
C VAL A 352 7.76 19.18 -15.93
N GLY A 353 7.74 20.29 -15.20
CA GLY A 353 8.68 21.41 -15.40
C GLY A 353 8.02 22.65 -16.00
N MET A 354 8.82 23.69 -16.23
CA MET A 354 8.36 24.95 -16.84
C MET A 354 8.49 24.90 -18.37
N ALA A 355 7.45 25.35 -19.08
CA ALA A 355 7.44 25.38 -20.54
C ALA A 355 8.51 26.33 -21.09
N ASN A 356 9.20 25.91 -22.16
CA ASN A 356 10.22 26.66 -22.90
C ASN A 356 11.40 27.15 -22.04
N GLN A 357 11.60 26.52 -20.88
CA GLN A 357 12.69 26.83 -19.96
C GLN A 357 13.54 25.59 -19.78
N ARG A 358 14.85 25.79 -19.66
CA ARG A 358 15.78 24.72 -19.33
C ARG A 358 15.94 24.66 -17.80
N PRO A 359 15.75 23.48 -17.18
CA PRO A 359 16.05 23.33 -15.76
C PRO A 359 17.51 23.71 -15.48
N GLN A 360 17.75 24.41 -14.39
CA GLN A 360 19.09 24.71 -13.87
C GLN A 360 19.74 23.44 -13.29
N GLU A 361 21.03 23.50 -12.93
CA GLU A 361 21.77 22.35 -12.38
C GLU A 361 21.15 21.79 -11.08
N ASP A 362 20.52 22.64 -10.27
CA ASP A 362 19.86 22.27 -9.02
C ASP A 362 18.36 22.02 -9.13
N ASP A 363 17.80 22.16 -10.34
CA ASP A 363 16.40 21.85 -10.61
C ASP A 363 16.22 20.34 -10.84
N SER A 364 15.11 19.81 -10.35
CA SER A 364 14.68 18.42 -10.46
C SER A 364 13.31 18.37 -11.13
N TRP A 365 13.29 18.29 -12.47
CA TRP A 365 12.06 18.20 -13.28
C TRP A 365 11.89 16.78 -13.84
N MET A 366 10.88 16.06 -13.34
CA MET A 366 10.84 14.60 -13.44
C MET A 366 10.53 14.09 -14.86
N ALA A 367 9.65 14.73 -15.62
CA ALA A 367 9.16 14.17 -16.88
C ALA A 367 10.26 14.03 -17.95
N MET A 368 11.06 15.08 -18.17
CA MET A 368 12.19 14.99 -19.11
C MET A 368 13.32 14.12 -18.54
N MET A 369 13.58 14.14 -17.24
CA MET A 369 14.53 13.23 -16.59
C MET A 369 14.16 11.77 -16.88
N VAL A 370 12.90 11.38 -16.63
CA VAL A 370 12.41 10.01 -16.90
C VAL A 370 12.60 9.65 -18.37
N ARG A 371 12.23 10.54 -19.30
CA ARG A 371 12.40 10.31 -20.74
C ARG A 371 13.86 10.08 -21.14
N CYS A 372 14.80 10.81 -20.55
CA CYS A 372 16.23 10.63 -20.80
C CYS A 372 16.72 9.29 -20.24
N THR A 373 16.31 8.93 -19.03
CA THR A 373 16.77 7.72 -18.32
C THR A 373 16.10 6.43 -18.75
N MET A 374 14.91 6.50 -19.36
CA MET A 374 14.09 5.34 -19.75
C MET A 374 13.83 5.30 -21.27
N PRO A 375 14.87 5.12 -22.10
CA PRO A 375 14.74 5.22 -23.56
C PRO A 375 13.91 4.09 -24.20
N ASN A 376 13.73 2.97 -23.49
CA ASN A 376 12.97 1.79 -23.94
C ASN A 376 11.51 1.79 -23.45
N LEU A 377 11.05 2.87 -22.80
CA LEU A 377 9.72 2.94 -22.23
C LEU A 377 8.64 2.94 -23.33
N ARG A 378 7.78 1.94 -23.29
CA ARG A 378 6.68 1.73 -24.25
C ARG A 378 5.34 2.12 -23.65
N ILE A 379 5.18 1.94 -22.34
CA ILE A 379 3.96 2.27 -21.62
C ILE A 379 4.34 3.14 -20.42
N CYS A 380 3.83 4.36 -20.40
CA CYS A 380 3.79 5.19 -19.20
C CYS A 380 2.35 5.56 -18.90
N ARG A 381 1.87 5.27 -17.70
CA ARG A 381 0.56 5.72 -17.23
C ARG A 381 0.70 6.35 -15.85
N ALA A 382 0.00 7.44 -15.65
CA ALA A 382 -0.03 8.16 -14.40
C ALA A 382 -1.47 8.54 -14.03
N SER A 383 -1.83 8.35 -12.75
CA SER A 383 -3.09 8.85 -12.17
C SER A 383 -2.76 9.57 -10.88
N PHE A 384 -3.42 10.71 -10.65
CA PHE A 384 -3.32 11.47 -9.39
C PHE A 384 -1.87 11.77 -8.95
N LEU A 385 -1.03 12.27 -9.87
CA LEU A 385 0.26 12.84 -9.48
C LEU A 385 0.02 14.12 -8.68
N ALA A 386 0.75 14.28 -7.58
CA ALA A 386 0.53 15.35 -6.62
C ALA A 386 1.85 15.79 -5.95
N TYR A 387 1.80 16.88 -5.20
CA TYR A 387 2.91 17.35 -4.38
C TYR A 387 2.61 17.18 -2.89
N ASP A 388 3.60 16.75 -2.12
CA ASP A 388 3.63 16.92 -0.67
C ASP A 388 4.65 18.03 -0.38
N LEU A 389 4.17 19.18 0.08
CA LEU A 389 4.95 20.39 0.31
C LEU A 389 5.14 20.62 1.80
N TYR A 390 6.39 20.75 2.23
CA TYR A 390 6.75 21.24 3.56
C TYR A 390 7.08 22.73 3.51
N ILE A 391 6.32 23.54 4.25
CA ILE A 391 6.50 25.00 4.30
C ILE A 391 7.21 25.36 5.60
N ARG A 392 8.40 25.97 5.49
CA ARG A 392 9.15 26.52 6.63
C ARG A 392 8.60 27.90 7.02
N ASP A 393 8.81 28.29 8.28
CA ASP A 393 8.26 29.53 8.86
C ASP A 393 8.86 30.81 8.26
N ASP A 394 9.91 30.70 7.45
CA ASP A 394 10.64 31.80 6.85
C ASP A 394 10.08 32.26 5.49
N VAL A 395 9.00 31.64 5.01
CA VAL A 395 8.40 31.92 3.70
C VAL A 395 6.93 32.28 3.79
N ASN A 396 6.57 33.36 3.08
CA ASN A 396 5.19 33.82 2.90
C ASN A 396 4.75 33.83 1.42
N THR A 397 5.56 33.29 0.49
CA THR A 397 5.25 33.24 -0.94
C THR A 397 4.27 32.11 -1.25
N THR A 398 3.40 32.35 -2.23
CA THR A 398 2.50 31.30 -2.73
C THR A 398 3.29 30.35 -3.63
N PRO A 399 3.16 29.02 -3.48
CA PRO A 399 3.92 28.07 -4.29
C PRO A 399 3.46 28.09 -5.75
N GLU A 400 4.41 28.23 -6.69
CA GLU A 400 4.17 28.28 -8.13
C GLU A 400 4.55 26.96 -8.83
N PHE A 401 3.92 25.87 -8.41
CA PHE A 401 4.08 24.57 -9.07
C PHE A 401 3.55 24.57 -10.51
N ASP A 402 3.94 23.55 -11.29
CA ASP A 402 3.49 23.30 -12.66
C ASP A 402 2.06 22.74 -12.76
N LEU A 403 1.17 23.08 -11.83
CA LEU A 403 -0.21 22.57 -11.76
C LEU A 403 -1.10 23.08 -12.90
N PHE A 404 -0.80 24.26 -13.44
CA PHE A 404 -1.54 24.87 -14.54
C PHE A 404 -1.07 24.33 -15.90
N ASP A 405 -2.01 24.09 -16.81
CA ASP A 405 -1.71 23.69 -18.19
C ASP A 405 -1.33 24.93 -19.03
N PRO A 406 -0.07 25.07 -19.49
CA PRO A 406 0.37 26.22 -20.28
C PRO A 406 -0.34 26.32 -21.64
N CYS A 407 -0.92 25.22 -22.13
CA CYS A 407 -1.66 25.19 -23.39
C CYS A 407 -3.13 25.63 -23.23
N GLY A 408 -3.60 25.88 -22.00
CA GLY A 408 -4.99 26.29 -21.74
C GLY A 408 -6.04 25.19 -21.96
N LEU A 409 -5.64 23.92 -22.15
CA LEU A 409 -6.54 22.80 -22.42
C LEU A 409 -7.05 22.10 -21.14
N ALA A 410 -6.71 22.62 -19.97
CA ALA A 410 -7.04 22.05 -18.66
C ALA A 410 -6.63 20.57 -18.50
N ARG A 411 -5.53 20.14 -19.15
CA ARG A 411 -4.98 18.80 -18.97
C ARG A 411 -4.48 18.62 -17.53
N SER A 412 -4.75 17.45 -16.96
CA SER A 412 -4.26 17.12 -15.62
C SER A 412 -2.73 17.05 -15.58
N LEU A 413 -2.15 17.20 -14.38
CA LEU A 413 -0.71 17.03 -14.18
C LEU A 413 -0.23 15.66 -14.69
N SER A 414 -0.96 14.60 -14.36
CA SER A 414 -0.68 13.24 -14.81
C SER A 414 -0.69 13.10 -16.33
N GLN A 415 -1.67 13.70 -17.02
CA GLN A 415 -1.73 13.66 -18.47
C GLN A 415 -0.52 14.36 -19.10
N ARG A 416 -0.19 15.58 -18.62
CA ARG A 416 0.96 16.33 -19.13
C ARG A 416 2.28 15.60 -18.88
N PHE A 417 2.44 15.00 -17.70
CA PHE A 417 3.59 14.15 -17.38
C PHE A 417 3.75 13.02 -18.39
N VAL A 418 2.69 12.23 -18.62
CA VAL A 418 2.73 11.11 -19.57
C VAL A 418 3.01 11.58 -20.99
N GLU A 419 2.36 12.66 -21.44
CA GLU A 419 2.59 13.20 -22.79
C GLU A 419 4.06 13.62 -22.97
N VAL A 420 4.69 14.25 -21.98
CA VAL A 420 6.12 14.62 -22.05
C VAL A 420 7.03 13.40 -22.01
N VAL A 421 6.81 12.48 -21.07
CA VAL A 421 7.61 11.25 -20.92
C VAL A 421 7.59 10.41 -22.19
N MET A 422 6.41 10.22 -22.78
CA MET A 422 6.22 9.43 -24.01
C MET A 422 6.67 10.17 -25.28
N GLY A 423 7.18 11.41 -25.16
CA GLY A 423 7.65 12.19 -26.30
C GLY A 423 6.54 12.62 -27.25
N ILE A 424 5.38 12.98 -26.71
CA ILE A 424 4.25 13.52 -27.48
C ILE A 424 4.42 15.03 -27.60
N ARG A 425 4.30 15.54 -28.83
CA ARG A 425 4.36 16.97 -29.13
C ARG A 425 3.27 17.72 -28.37
N GLN A 426 3.65 18.78 -27.65
CA GLN A 426 2.69 19.56 -26.87
C GLN A 426 1.87 20.47 -27.78
N PRO A 427 0.59 20.70 -27.46
CA PRO A 427 -0.21 21.72 -28.12
C PRO A 427 0.44 23.11 -27.95
N PRO A 428 0.21 24.06 -28.87
CA PRO A 428 0.66 25.42 -28.67
C PRO A 428 -0.06 26.08 -27.49
N THR A 429 0.48 27.19 -27.00
CA THR A 429 -0.22 28.07 -26.05
C THR A 429 -1.50 28.65 -26.70
N PRO A 430 -2.42 29.23 -25.91
CA PRO A 430 -3.58 29.94 -26.47
C PRO A 430 -3.20 31.04 -27.47
N ASP A 431 -2.01 31.62 -27.34
CA ASP A 431 -1.46 32.65 -28.23
C ASP A 431 -0.77 32.08 -29.48
N GLY A 432 -0.71 30.76 -29.62
CA GLY A 432 -0.14 30.06 -30.77
C GLY A 432 1.36 29.77 -30.67
N GLU A 433 2.00 30.06 -29.53
CA GLU A 433 3.42 29.76 -29.33
C GLU A 433 3.66 28.27 -29.11
N LEU A 434 4.79 27.77 -29.59
CA LEU A 434 5.17 26.38 -29.36
C LEU A 434 5.51 26.15 -27.88
N VAL A 435 5.13 24.99 -27.36
CA VAL A 435 5.44 24.55 -26.01
C VAL A 435 6.40 23.38 -26.09
N GLU A 436 7.59 23.54 -25.53
CA GLU A 436 8.61 22.50 -25.44
C GLU A 436 9.09 22.36 -24.00
N TYR A 437 9.40 21.13 -23.60
CA TYR A 437 9.99 20.82 -22.30
C TYR A 437 11.42 20.36 -22.56
N LEU A 438 12.38 21.14 -22.09
CA LEU A 438 13.79 20.95 -22.40
C LEU A 438 14.43 19.98 -21.38
N PRO A 439 15.33 19.08 -21.82
CA PRO A 439 16.13 18.30 -20.89
C PRO A 439 17.09 19.22 -20.13
N GLN A 440 17.55 18.78 -18.95
CA GLN A 440 18.54 19.55 -18.18
C GLN A 440 19.85 19.71 -18.95
N ASP A 441 20.34 18.62 -19.56
CA ASP A 441 21.55 18.63 -20.38
C ASP A 441 21.23 18.88 -21.86
N SER A 442 21.86 19.90 -22.45
CA SER A 442 21.75 20.22 -23.89
C SER A 442 22.16 19.09 -24.84
N ARG A 443 22.98 18.14 -24.38
CA ARG A 443 23.34 16.96 -25.18
C ARG A 443 22.15 16.07 -25.49
N GLU A 444 21.10 16.13 -24.68
CA GLU A 444 19.86 15.36 -24.85
C GLU A 444 18.82 16.07 -25.73
N ASP A 445 19.13 17.24 -26.30
CA ASP A 445 18.20 18.01 -27.13
C ASP A 445 17.71 17.25 -28.38
N TYR A 446 18.42 16.19 -28.81
CA TYR A 446 17.96 15.30 -29.88
C TYR A 446 16.58 14.66 -29.57
N LEU A 447 16.18 14.57 -28.31
CA LEU A 447 14.86 14.09 -27.90
C LEU A 447 13.72 15.00 -28.36
N LEU A 448 13.98 16.31 -28.54
CA LEU A 448 13.01 17.27 -29.09
C LEU A 448 12.74 17.02 -30.57
N HIS A 449 13.71 16.43 -31.29
CA HIS A 449 13.53 16.03 -32.68
C HIS A 449 12.85 14.67 -32.85
N ARG A 450 12.74 13.88 -31.76
CA ARG A 450 12.08 12.55 -31.73
C ARG A 450 10.67 12.60 -31.13
N LEU A 451 9.96 13.71 -31.31
CA LEU A 451 8.59 13.86 -30.86
C LEU A 451 7.61 13.19 -31.83
N THR A 452 6.59 12.55 -31.27
CA THR A 452 5.43 12.02 -32.01
C THR A 452 4.30 13.04 -32.01
N ASP A 453 3.52 13.07 -33.10
CA ASP A 453 2.38 13.97 -33.16
C ASP A 453 1.29 13.55 -32.19
N ARG A 454 0.71 14.55 -31.52
CA ARG A 454 -0.37 14.33 -30.57
C ARG A 454 -1.63 13.84 -31.29
N PRO A 455 -2.23 12.72 -30.86
CA PRO A 455 -3.51 12.28 -31.38
C PRO A 455 -4.58 13.36 -31.20
N ARG A 456 -5.49 13.49 -32.18
CA ARG A 456 -6.62 14.44 -32.09
C ARG A 456 -7.51 14.16 -30.88
N VAL A 457 -7.67 12.89 -30.53
CA VAL A 457 -8.43 12.42 -29.37
C VAL A 457 -7.49 11.59 -28.52
N VAL A 458 -7.18 12.08 -27.32
CA VAL A 458 -6.43 11.34 -26.30
C VAL A 458 -7.46 10.67 -25.40
N ARG A 459 -7.48 9.33 -25.37
CA ARG A 459 -8.40 8.59 -24.49
C ARG A 459 -7.84 8.59 -23.08
N VAL A 460 -8.73 8.49 -22.09
CA VAL A 460 -8.32 8.41 -20.68
C VAL A 460 -7.37 7.23 -20.45
N THR A 461 -7.60 6.09 -21.11
CA THR A 461 -6.72 4.91 -21.06
C THR A 461 -5.31 5.13 -21.62
N ASP A 462 -5.08 6.19 -22.40
CA ASP A 462 -3.77 6.45 -23.01
C ASP A 462 -2.81 7.15 -22.02
N TYR A 463 -3.33 7.71 -20.91
CA TYR A 463 -2.51 8.34 -19.87
C TYR A 463 -2.86 7.90 -18.44
N ASP A 464 -4.10 7.58 -18.14
CA ASP A 464 -4.57 7.25 -16.79
C ASP A 464 -4.34 5.77 -16.46
N THR A 465 -3.53 5.53 -15.43
CA THR A 465 -3.23 4.20 -14.88
C THR A 465 -4.47 3.41 -14.50
N ASN A 466 -5.42 4.02 -13.78
CA ASN A 466 -6.59 3.30 -13.28
C ASN A 466 -7.50 2.88 -14.45
N ALA A 467 -7.76 3.78 -15.40
CA ALA A 467 -8.54 3.47 -16.58
C ALA A 467 -7.83 2.43 -17.46
N TYR A 468 -6.51 2.54 -17.63
CA TYR A 468 -5.72 1.58 -18.41
C TYR A 468 -5.77 0.17 -17.80
N GLN A 469 -5.53 0.03 -16.50
CA GLN A 469 -5.54 -1.26 -15.80
C GLN A 469 -6.95 -1.88 -15.65
N ILE A 470 -8.01 -1.10 -15.83
CA ILE A 470 -9.38 -1.63 -15.97
C ILE A 470 -9.60 -2.19 -17.38
N ALA A 471 -9.05 -1.52 -18.41
CA ALA A 471 -9.26 -1.87 -19.81
C ALA A 471 -8.31 -2.97 -20.32
N VAL A 472 -7.12 -3.09 -19.72
CA VAL A 472 -6.06 -4.03 -20.09
C VAL A 472 -5.72 -4.89 -18.88
N GLU A 473 -5.46 -6.19 -19.10
CA GLU A 473 -5.00 -7.08 -18.03
C GLU A 473 -3.69 -6.56 -17.43
N ASN A 474 -3.75 -6.25 -16.14
CA ASN A 474 -2.61 -5.76 -15.37
C ASN A 474 -1.61 -6.91 -15.11
N THR A 475 -0.38 -6.75 -15.60
CA THR A 475 0.69 -7.75 -15.55
C THR A 475 1.38 -7.85 -14.18
N THR A 476 1.16 -6.89 -13.27
CA THR A 476 1.85 -6.80 -11.97
C THR A 476 0.86 -6.71 -10.79
N SER A 477 0.29 -5.54 -10.48
CA SER A 477 -0.63 -5.44 -9.32
C SER A 477 -1.94 -6.22 -9.50
N GLY A 478 -2.20 -6.76 -10.70
CA GLY A 478 -3.25 -7.76 -10.95
C GLY A 478 -3.17 -8.98 -10.01
N TRP A 479 -1.96 -9.37 -9.59
CA TRP A 479 -1.76 -10.48 -8.64
C TRP A 479 -2.35 -10.22 -7.25
N GLN A 480 -2.54 -8.95 -6.84
CA GLN A 480 -3.26 -8.62 -5.61
C GLN A 480 -4.75 -8.93 -5.72
N LYS A 481 -5.34 -8.79 -6.91
CA LYS A 481 -6.76 -9.10 -7.12
C LYS A 481 -6.95 -10.61 -7.29
N SER A 482 -6.11 -11.25 -8.10
CA SER A 482 -6.18 -12.67 -8.42
C SER A 482 -4.79 -13.28 -8.57
N ILE A 483 -4.40 -14.12 -7.61
CA ILE A 483 -3.13 -14.84 -7.57
C ILE A 483 -3.10 -16.03 -8.54
N ASP A 484 -4.23 -16.42 -9.14
CA ASP A 484 -4.29 -17.46 -10.17
C ASP A 484 -4.73 -16.94 -11.55
N GLY A 485 -5.06 -15.65 -11.65
CA GLY A 485 -5.58 -15.02 -12.86
C GLY A 485 -7.01 -15.45 -13.22
N VAL A 486 -7.69 -16.24 -12.38
CA VAL A 486 -9.01 -16.80 -12.67
C VAL A 486 -10.03 -16.25 -11.68
N PHE A 487 -9.81 -16.47 -10.39
CA PHE A 487 -10.75 -16.06 -9.35
C PHE A 487 -10.16 -14.92 -8.53
N THR A 488 -11.02 -13.95 -8.20
CA THR A 488 -10.62 -12.89 -7.26
C THR A 488 -10.40 -13.51 -5.88
N ASN A 489 -9.27 -13.22 -5.25
CA ASN A 489 -9.01 -13.64 -3.88
C ASN A 489 -9.45 -12.51 -2.95
N CYS A 490 -10.72 -12.54 -2.56
CA CYS A 490 -11.27 -11.64 -1.57
C CYS A 490 -11.99 -12.46 -0.50
N ASN A 491 -11.64 -12.23 0.76
CA ASN A 491 -12.34 -12.84 1.88
C ASN A 491 -13.28 -11.80 2.53
N PRO A 492 -14.57 -11.78 2.18
CA PRO A 492 -15.52 -10.82 2.75
C PRO A 492 -15.65 -11.00 4.27
N ASN A 493 -15.50 -12.22 4.79
CA ASN A 493 -15.60 -12.50 6.22
C ASN A 493 -14.45 -11.82 7.00
N THR A 494 -13.22 -11.86 6.48
CA THR A 494 -12.08 -11.15 7.08
C THR A 494 -12.37 -9.66 7.19
N LEU A 495 -12.91 -9.05 6.14
CA LEU A 495 -13.21 -7.62 6.12
C LEU A 495 -14.36 -7.25 7.07
N GLU A 496 -15.41 -8.07 7.13
CA GLU A 496 -16.51 -7.91 8.09
C GLU A 496 -16.02 -7.99 9.53
N GLU A 497 -15.17 -8.97 9.85
CA GLU A 497 -14.55 -9.13 11.17
C GLU A 497 -13.65 -7.93 11.52
N LEU A 498 -12.81 -7.47 10.59
CA LEU A 498 -11.98 -6.27 10.80
C LEU A 498 -12.84 -5.03 11.06
N ASN A 499 -13.90 -4.83 10.28
CA ASN A 499 -14.84 -3.72 10.48
C ASN A 499 -15.55 -3.81 11.83
N PHE A 500 -15.95 -5.02 12.24
CA PHE A 500 -16.54 -5.25 13.56
C PHE A 500 -15.57 -4.86 14.68
N ILE A 501 -14.32 -5.32 14.61
CA ILE A 501 -13.29 -4.98 15.61
C ILE A 501 -13.04 -3.47 15.65
N ALA A 502 -12.87 -2.84 14.48
CA ALA A 502 -12.62 -1.41 14.37
C ALA A 502 -13.80 -0.57 14.91
N GLU A 503 -15.03 -0.94 14.59
CA GLU A 503 -16.23 -0.26 15.06
C GLU A 503 -16.40 -0.40 16.58
N LYS A 504 -16.10 -1.58 17.15
CA LYS A 504 -16.11 -1.78 18.61
C LYS A 504 -15.04 -0.96 19.31
N ALA A 505 -13.83 -0.92 18.79
CA ALA A 505 -12.78 -0.06 19.31
C ALA A 505 -13.18 1.42 19.24
N ARG A 506 -13.80 1.85 18.13
CA ARG A 506 -14.30 3.23 17.95
C ARG A 506 -15.40 3.58 18.95
N GLN A 507 -16.33 2.66 19.23
CA GLN A 507 -17.36 2.83 20.25
C GLN A 507 -16.73 3.04 21.64
N GLY A 508 -15.78 2.18 22.02
CA GLY A 508 -15.05 2.33 23.28
C GLY A 508 -14.32 3.67 23.41
N MET A 509 -13.68 4.12 22.32
CA MET A 509 -13.05 5.46 22.28
C MET A 509 -14.09 6.58 22.43
N GLY A 510 -15.25 6.46 21.81
CA GLY A 510 -16.35 7.42 21.94
C GLY A 510 -16.83 7.58 23.39
N GLU A 511 -16.93 6.48 24.13
CA GLU A 511 -17.33 6.50 25.55
C GLU A 511 -16.28 7.19 26.44
N ILE A 512 -14.99 7.00 26.16
CA ILE A 512 -13.91 7.71 26.88
C ILE A 512 -14.05 9.23 26.70
N HIS A 513 -14.24 9.68 25.46
CA HIS A 513 -14.37 11.11 25.15
C HIS A 513 -15.69 11.71 25.67
N GLY A 514 -16.80 10.96 25.58
CA GLY A 514 -18.11 11.37 26.12
C GLY A 514 -18.14 11.45 27.65
N GLY A 515 -17.45 10.52 28.34
CA GLY A 515 -17.27 10.54 29.79
C GLY A 515 -16.42 11.72 30.28
N HIS A 516 -15.50 12.22 29.44
CA HIS A 516 -14.71 13.42 29.74
C HIS A 516 -15.56 14.70 29.69
N ASN A 517 -16.46 14.82 28.71
CA ASN A 517 -17.39 15.95 28.57
C ASN A 517 -18.47 15.97 29.66
N HIS A 518 -18.95 14.81 30.13
CA HIS A 518 -19.88 14.76 31.27
C HIS A 518 -19.20 15.03 32.62
N ARG A 519 -17.91 14.73 32.79
CA ARG A 519 -17.15 15.10 34.00
C ARG A 519 -16.80 16.58 34.07
N THR A 520 -16.59 17.25 32.93
CA THR A 520 -16.42 18.72 32.90
C THR A 520 -17.75 19.46 33.12
N ALA A 521 -18.87 18.93 32.65
CA ALA A 521 -20.20 19.48 32.96
C ALA A 521 -20.68 19.20 34.40
N GLY A 522 -20.24 18.08 35.00
CA GLY A 522 -20.60 17.67 36.36
C GLY A 522 -19.88 18.43 37.48
N ASN A 523 -18.71 19.02 37.21
CA ASN A 523 -17.98 19.85 38.18
C ASN A 523 -18.49 21.30 38.27
N GLY A 524 -19.48 21.69 37.46
CA GLY A 524 -20.11 23.02 37.51
C GLY A 524 -21.30 23.15 38.46
N ARG A 525 -21.78 22.06 39.09
CA ARG A 525 -22.98 22.08 39.98
C ARG A 525 -22.75 21.49 41.37
N ALA A 526 -21.50 21.22 41.76
CA ALA A 526 -21.15 20.62 43.06
C ALA A 526 -20.24 21.52 43.91
N ASN A 527 -20.42 22.84 43.86
CA ASN A 527 -19.69 23.79 44.71
C ASN A 527 -20.58 24.88 45.36
N GLU A 528 -21.90 24.66 45.48
CA GLU A 528 -22.83 25.63 46.09
C GLU A 528 -23.33 25.28 47.49
N THR A 529 -22.82 24.23 48.13
CA THR A 529 -23.25 23.87 49.50
C THR A 529 -22.08 23.48 50.40
N THR A 530 -21.18 24.41 50.69
CA THR A 530 -20.42 24.46 51.95
C THR A 530 -19.65 25.78 52.04
N HIS A 531 -20.23 26.75 52.75
CA HIS A 531 -19.57 27.71 53.67
C HIS A 531 -20.30 29.05 53.71
N ASN A 532 -21.30 29.13 54.61
CA ASN A 532 -21.66 30.36 55.29
C ASN A 532 -21.16 30.27 56.74
N HIS A 533 -20.78 31.44 57.29
CA HIS A 533 -20.06 31.71 58.55
C HIS A 533 -18.54 31.62 58.39
N SER A 534 -17.73 32.69 58.53
CA SER A 534 -17.93 34.03 59.09
C SER A 534 -16.63 34.84 58.81
N ALA A 535 -16.73 36.09 58.36
CA ALA A 535 -15.94 37.24 58.87
C ALA A 535 -16.05 38.46 57.93
N THR A 536 -16.62 39.51 58.51
CA THR A 536 -16.73 40.89 58.06
C THR A 536 -15.36 41.58 58.10
N GLN A 537 -14.99 42.34 57.07
CA GLN A 537 -14.58 43.77 57.16
C GLN A 537 -14.06 44.31 55.83
N ALA A 538 -14.25 45.63 55.68
CA ALA A 538 -14.24 46.45 54.48
C ALA A 538 -12.84 46.83 53.96
N ASP A 539 -12.72 47.12 52.66
CA ASP A 539 -12.58 48.49 52.14
C ASP A 539 -12.44 48.52 50.60
N HIS A 540 -13.07 49.53 50.00
CA HIS A 540 -12.97 50.00 48.60
C HIS A 540 -11.74 50.94 48.43
N PRO A 541 -11.40 51.54 47.26
CA PRO A 541 -12.06 51.54 45.92
C PRO A 541 -11.11 51.47 44.68
N THR A 542 -11.74 51.56 43.48
CA THR A 542 -11.27 52.16 42.19
C THR A 542 -10.17 51.41 41.39
N GLU A 543 -10.24 51.22 40.07
CA GLU A 543 -10.56 52.18 39.00
C GLU A 543 -10.83 51.50 37.64
N ASP A 544 -11.50 52.27 36.78
CA ASP A 544 -12.06 52.07 35.44
C ASP A 544 -11.30 51.27 34.35
N ARG A 545 -12.07 50.57 33.49
CA ARG A 545 -11.82 50.48 32.05
C ARG A 545 -13.14 50.52 31.25
N PRO A 546 -13.25 51.34 30.19
CA PRO A 546 -14.47 51.48 29.43
C PRO A 546 -14.61 50.46 28.29
N SER A 547 -15.87 50.29 27.94
CA SER A 547 -16.48 49.58 26.83
C SER A 547 -16.33 50.26 25.46
N ASN A 548 -16.64 49.49 24.41
CA ASN A 548 -17.25 49.83 23.11
C ASN A 548 -16.43 49.24 21.94
N ASP A 549 -17.00 48.85 20.81
CA ASP A 549 -18.32 48.33 20.42
C ASP A 549 -18.15 47.99 18.92
N GLN A 550 -18.76 46.89 18.49
CA GLN A 550 -19.38 46.59 17.18
C GLN A 550 -18.81 46.96 15.79
N SER A 551 -19.16 46.02 14.87
CA SER A 551 -19.43 46.14 13.42
C SER A 551 -18.23 45.99 12.46
N SER A 552 -18.27 45.32 11.31
CA SER A 552 -19.32 44.63 10.54
C SER A 552 -18.69 43.90 9.34
N LEU A 553 -19.34 42.79 8.92
CA LEU A 553 -19.39 42.12 7.61
C LEU A 553 -18.55 42.64 6.42
N GLN A 554 -17.75 41.74 5.81
CA GLN A 554 -18.01 41.17 4.47
C GLN A 554 -17.21 39.86 4.27
#